data_AF-A0A2E6ST11-F1
#
_entry.id   AF-A0A2E6ST11-F1
#
_cell.length_a   1.000
_cell.length_b   1.000
_cell.length_c   1.000
_cell.angle_alpha   90.00
_cell.angle_beta   90.00
_cell.angle_gamma   90.00
#
_symmetry.space_group_name_H-M   'P 1'
#
loop_
_entity.id
_entity.type
_entity.pdbx_description
1 polymer ?
#
loop_
_entity_poly.entity_id
_entity_poly.type
_entity_poly.pdbx_seq_one_letter_code
_entity_poly.pdbx_strand_id
1 'polypeptide(L)' 'NYHIEHHMFPLVPYYNLPRLHQVIRDDLPPPDRSIWSAYREMLPVIWQQFKGREVFVERPLRAQNMTTRESR' A
#
# COMPACT_ATOMS: atom_id res chain seq x y z
N ASN A 1 6.28 9.44 -9.40
CA ASN A 1 5.25 8.78 -8.59
C ASN A 1 5.73 8.80 -7.15
N TYR A 2 5.44 9.88 -6.41
CA TYR A 2 5.78 10.06 -4.99
C TYR A 2 4.60 10.69 -4.22
N HIS A 3 3.38 10.41 -4.68
CA HIS A 3 2.18 11.11 -4.23
C HIS A 3 1.85 10.77 -2.78
N ILE A 4 1.97 9.48 -2.41
CA ILE A 4 1.75 9.02 -1.03
C ILE A 4 2.83 9.61 -0.12
N GLU A 5 4.09 9.57 -0.54
CA GLU A 5 5.23 10.09 0.19
C GLU A 5 5.09 11.60 0.45
N HIS A 6 4.61 12.34 -0.55
CA HIS A 6 4.31 13.76 -0.40
C HIS A 6 3.16 14.01 0.59
N HIS A 7 2.09 13.23 0.55
CA HIS A 7 0.96 13.41 1.47
C HIS A 7 1.26 12.92 2.90
N MET A 8 2.11 11.93 3.08
CA MET A 8 2.56 11.47 4.40
C MET A 8 3.62 12.41 5.02
N PHE A 9 4.51 12.97 4.20
CA PHE A 9 5.63 13.81 4.64
C PHE A 9 5.64 15.16 3.87
N PRO A 10 4.63 16.02 4.05
CA PRO A 10 4.45 17.22 3.22
C PRO A 10 5.57 18.27 3.39
N LEU A 11 6.30 18.21 4.50
CA LEU A 11 7.43 19.10 4.78
C LEU A 11 8.74 18.64 4.11
N VAL A 12 8.79 17.42 3.55
CA VAL A 12 9.96 16.92 2.84
C VAL A 12 9.97 17.53 1.43
N PRO A 13 11.06 18.22 1.02
CA PRO A 13 11.15 18.78 -0.33
C PRO A 13 11.01 17.71 -1.42
N TYR A 14 10.37 18.07 -2.54
CA TYR A 14 10.07 17.12 -3.62
C TYR A 14 11.30 16.33 -4.12
N TYR A 15 12.47 17.00 -4.23
CA TYR A 15 13.71 16.37 -4.68
C TYR A 15 14.26 15.31 -3.70
N ASN A 16 13.82 15.30 -2.44
CA ASN A 16 14.18 14.31 -1.44
C ASN A 16 13.21 13.12 -1.40
N LEU A 17 12.07 13.18 -2.08
CA LEU A 17 11.09 12.09 -2.09
C LEU A 17 11.65 10.76 -2.63
N PRO A 18 12.54 10.71 -3.65
CA PRO A 18 13.17 9.45 -4.05
C PRO A 18 13.99 8.81 -2.91
N ARG A 19 14.69 9.63 -2.13
CA ARG A 19 15.46 9.14 -0.97
C ARG A 19 14.54 8.66 0.13
N LEU A 20 13.48 9.42 0.42
CA LEU A 20 12.46 9.03 1.38
C LEU A 20 11.81 7.69 0.99
N HIS A 21 11.43 7.52 -0.28
CA HIS A 21 10.87 6.29 -0.81
C HIS A 21 11.77 5.08 -0.52
N GLN A 22 13.09 5.21 -0.69
CA GLN A 22 14.02 4.12 -0.39
C GLN A 22 14.04 3.75 1.10
N VAL A 23 13.93 4.73 1.99
CA VAL A 23 13.95 4.50 3.45
C VAL A 23 12.69 3.78 3.91
N ILE A 24 11.52 4.20 3.41
CA ILE A 24 10.22 3.66 3.88
C ILE A 24 9.68 2.52 3.00
N ARG A 25 10.42 2.11 1.96
CA ARG A 25 9.97 1.16 0.94
C ARG A 25 9.40 -0.13 1.52
N ASP A 26 10.03 -0.63 2.58
CA ASP A 26 9.70 -1.93 3.15
C ASP A 26 8.51 -1.87 4.12
N ASP A 27 8.11 -0.64 4.52
CA ASP A 27 6.91 -0.31 5.29
C ASP A 27 5.70 0.01 4.41
N LEU A 28 5.88 0.06 3.08
CA LEU A 28 4.81 0.29 2.12
C LEU A 28 4.33 -1.03 1.52
N PRO A 29 3.01 -1.19 1.29
CA PRO A 29 2.52 -2.29 0.48
C PRO A 29 3.03 -2.16 -0.97
N PRO A 30 3.13 -3.27 -1.72
CA PRO A 30 3.52 -3.21 -3.12
C PRO A 30 2.57 -2.29 -3.92
N PRO A 31 3.10 -1.47 -4.84
CA PRO A 31 2.27 -0.61 -5.66
C PRO A 31 1.39 -1.43 -6.62
N ASP A 32 0.18 -0.96 -6.85
CA ASP A 32 -0.72 -1.55 -7.83
C ASP A 32 -0.21 -1.37 -9.25
N ARG A 33 -0.41 -2.42 -10.07
CA ARG A 33 0.06 -2.43 -11.47
C ARG A 33 -0.74 -1.49 -12.37
N SER A 34 -1.95 -1.12 -11.96
CA SER A 34 -2.83 -0.20 -12.67
C SER A 34 -3.98 0.27 -11.78
N ILE A 35 -4.68 1.32 -12.20
CA ILE A 35 -5.91 1.80 -11.55
C ILE A 35 -6.96 0.69 -11.46
N TRP A 36 -7.08 -0.14 -12.50
CA TRP A 36 -8.03 -1.26 -12.51
C TRP A 36 -7.70 -2.34 -11.48
N SER A 37 -6.40 -2.60 -11.23
CA SER A 37 -5.96 -3.51 -10.15
C SER A 37 -6.46 -3.02 -8.79
N ALA A 38 -6.28 -1.73 -8.51
CA ALA A 38 -6.72 -1.11 -7.26
C ALA A 38 -8.25 -1.18 -7.09
N TYR A 39 -9.03 -0.88 -8.13
CA TYR A 39 -10.49 -0.99 -8.05
C TYR A 39 -10.96 -2.42 -7.84
N ARG A 40 -10.32 -3.42 -8.46
CA ARG A 40 -10.69 -4.82 -8.29
C ARG A 40 -10.46 -5.31 -6.85
N GLU A 41 -9.45 -4.78 -6.17
CA GLU A 41 -9.19 -5.04 -4.74
C GLU A 41 -10.21 -4.32 -3.84
N MET A 42 -10.50 -3.05 -4.14
CA MET A 42 -11.30 -2.18 -3.26
C MET A 42 -12.82 -2.38 -3.38
N LEU A 43 -13.36 -2.50 -4.60
CA LEU A 43 -14.81 -2.49 -4.85
C LEU A 43 -15.59 -3.61 -4.14
N PRO A 44 -15.10 -4.87 -4.08
CA PRO A 44 -15.81 -5.92 -3.35
C PRO A 44 -15.91 -5.65 -1.85
N VAL A 45 -14.85 -5.08 -1.25
CA VAL A 45 -14.83 -4.74 0.18
C VAL A 45 -15.83 -3.62 0.46
N ILE A 46 -15.84 -2.56 -0.34
CA ILE A 46 -16.81 -1.47 -0.23
C ILE A 46 -18.24 -2.00 -0.33
N TRP A 47 -18.52 -2.89 -1.28
CA TRP A 47 -19.86 -3.46 -1.45
C TRP A 47 -20.32 -4.28 -0.24
N GLN A 48 -19.40 -4.99 0.41
CA GLN A 48 -19.70 -5.72 1.65
C GLN A 48 -19.87 -4.79 2.85
N GLN A 49 -19.08 -3.72 2.93
CA GLN A 49 -19.24 -2.68 3.95
C GLN A 49 -20.61 -1.98 3.83
N PHE A 50 -21.08 -1.70 2.60
CA PHE A 50 -22.44 -1.19 2.39
C PHE A 50 -23.55 -2.15 2.84
N LYS A 51 -23.25 -3.44 2.98
CA LYS A 51 -24.16 -4.44 3.55
C LYS A 51 -24.03 -4.59 5.07
N GLY A 52 -23.31 -3.67 5.72
CA GLY A 52 -23.09 -3.67 7.17
C GLY A 52 -22.09 -4.72 7.66
N ARG A 53 -21.25 -5.28 6.77
CA ARG A 53 -20.21 -6.23 7.16
C ARG A 53 -18.90 -5.51 7.49
N GLU A 54 -18.30 -5.88 8.61
CA GLU A 54 -16.96 -5.43 9.01
C GLU A 54 -15.89 -6.24 8.26
N VAL A 55 -15.66 -5.87 7.00
CA VAL A 55 -14.59 -6.43 6.19
C VAL A 55 -13.60 -5.33 5.81
N PHE A 56 -12.34 -5.70 5.64
CA PHE A 56 -11.24 -4.80 5.30
C PHE A 56 -10.29 -5.47 4.31
N VAL A 57 -9.52 -4.65 3.61
CA VAL A 57 -8.44 -5.12 2.74
C VAL A 57 -7.21 -5.34 3.60
N GLU A 58 -6.69 -6.57 3.62
CA GLU A 58 -5.39 -6.88 4.21
C GLU A 58 -4.31 -6.79 3.14
N ARG A 59 -3.37 -5.85 3.28
CA ARG A 59 -2.22 -5.73 2.38
C ARG A 59 -0.95 -6.17 3.11
N PRO A 60 -0.27 -7.23 2.65
CA PRO A 60 0.98 -7.63 3.27
C PRO A 60 2.07 -6.61 2.97
N LEU A 61 2.84 -6.27 4.01
CA LEU A 61 4.04 -5.47 3.84
C LEU A 61 5.15 -6.30 3.20
N ARG A 62 6.09 -5.64 2.53
CA ARG A 62 7.18 -6.33 1.83
C ARG A 62 8.01 -7.19 2.79
N ALA A 63 8.26 -6.71 4.01
CA ALA A 63 8.97 -7.46 5.05
C ALA A 63 8.22 -8.71 5.53
N GLN A 64 6.87 -8.70 5.51
CA GLN A 64 6.05 -9.84 5.94
C GLN A 64 6.06 -10.98 4.91
N ASN A 65 6.24 -10.68 3.63
CA ASN A 65 6.33 -11.68 2.57
C ASN A 65 7.65 -12.47 2.55
N MET A 66 8.72 -11.97 3.20
CA MET A 66 9.99 -12.69 3.32
C MET A 66 9.93 -13.77 4.39
N THR A 67 9.37 -13.47 5.56
CA THR A 67 9.29 -14.41 6.71
C THR A 67 8.40 -15.63 6.43
N THR A 68 7.30 -15.46 5.69
CA THR A 68 6.39 -16.57 5.35
C THR A 68 6.96 -17.52 4.28
N ARG A 69 8.02 -17.13 3.57
CA ARG A 69 8.62 -17.93 2.49
C ARG A 69 9.74 -18.86 2.94
N GLU A 70 10.31 -18.63 4.12
CA GLU A 70 11.38 -19.47 4.70
C GLU A 70 10.86 -20.59 5.61
N SER A 71 9.57 -20.56 5.97
CA SER A 71 8.93 -21.55 6.86
C SER A 71 8.12 -22.62 6.10
N ARG A 72 8.51 -22.98 4.87
CA ARG A 72 7.85 -24.02 4.08
C ARG A 72 8.81 -25.02 3.48
#